data_AF-A0A812CS75-F1
#
_entry.id   AF-A0A812CS75-F1
#
_cell.length_a   1.000
_cell.length_b   1.000
_cell.length_c   1.000
_cell.angle_alpha   90.00
_cell.angle_beta   90.00
_cell.angle_gamma   90.00
#
_symmetry.space_group_name_H-M   'P 1'
#
loop_
_entity.id
_entity.type
_entity.pdbx_description
1 polymer ?
#
loop_
_entity_poly.entity_id
_entity_poly.type
_entity_poly.pdbx_seq_one_letter_code
_entity_poly.pdbx_strand_id
1 'polypeptide(L)'
;MGGLYLNFVVYGALCRPLKTVSTKNKEIKEIKLKSMNEFLLKPESGFDPDEKPIEYKDQTNIKNPDLSENGRRINMKNSFSSKFAKFRLIIFDPDVLKNPSIQLLLTVYLFWTAGECVKIYLAPKVVDTGLTREQGALIMSIYGAVMALSQIVVGIMADLFHIPTSYLLMSSLLGMSAFSLVFTFCQSFSLFVACVCLFAICHGFTFPLRIVLVSSILGVKNLTKGYSPLCLLIGFSYLIKTIIAGYLFEATQSFDAIFYFISGSLFISCIISIGIIYMQRKRKFCE
;
A
#
# COMPACT_ATOMS: atom_id res chain seq x y z
N MET A 1 6.92 10.91 3.21
CA MET A 1 6.36 9.59 2.82
C MET A 1 6.87 8.42 3.69
N GLY A 2 8.05 8.48 4.33
CA GLY A 2 8.57 7.40 5.20
C GLY A 2 7.72 7.08 6.45
N GLY A 3 7.04 8.07 7.03
CA GLY A 3 6.18 7.85 8.21
C GLY A 3 4.94 6.98 7.95
N LEU A 4 4.42 6.97 6.71
CA LEU A 4 3.30 6.09 6.32
C LEU A 4 3.76 4.62 6.21
N TYR A 5 4.97 4.38 5.73
CA TYR A 5 5.54 3.03 5.66
C TYR A 5 5.80 2.44 7.05
N LEU A 6 6.27 3.25 8.00
CA LEU A 6 6.44 2.84 9.40
C LEU A 6 5.10 2.41 10.04
N ASN A 7 4.02 3.14 9.77
CA ASN A 7 2.69 2.76 10.26
C ASN A 7 2.23 1.41 9.69
N PHE A 8 2.44 1.14 8.40
CA PHE A 8 2.10 -0.16 7.81
C PHE A 8 2.91 -1.33 8.40
N VAL A 9 4.20 -1.12 8.70
CA VAL A 9 5.05 -2.14 9.34
C VAL A 9 4.59 -2.40 10.78
N VAL A 10 4.18 -1.37 11.52
CA VAL A 10 3.62 -1.50 12.88
C VAL A 10 2.27 -2.24 12.86
N TYR A 11 1.39 -1.94 11.91
CA TYR A 11 0.13 -2.68 11.73
C TYR A 11 0.38 -4.16 11.35
N GLY A 12 1.37 -4.44 10.51
CA GLY A 12 1.79 -5.82 10.19
C GLY A 12 2.34 -6.58 11.40
N ALA A 13 3.06 -5.90 12.29
CA ALA A 13 3.56 -6.47 13.54
C ALA A 13 2.44 -6.70 14.57
N LEU A 14 1.41 -5.85 14.60
CA LEU A 14 0.21 -5.98 15.45
C LEU A 14 -0.73 -7.11 15.01
N CYS A 15 -0.75 -7.43 13.72
CA CYS A 15 -1.52 -8.55 13.17
C CYS A 15 -0.80 -9.91 13.32
N ARG A 16 0.40 -9.95 13.93
CA ARG A 16 1.03 -11.20 14.31
C ARG A 16 0.16 -11.87 15.38
N PRO A 17 -0.42 -13.06 15.13
CA PRO A 17 -1.36 -13.66 16.07
C PRO A 17 -0.64 -13.98 17.38
N LEU A 18 -0.97 -13.23 18.44
CA LEU A 18 -0.55 -13.54 19.79
C LEU A 18 -1.24 -14.83 20.25
N LYS A 19 -0.56 -15.97 20.10
CA LYS A 19 -0.84 -17.14 20.94
C LYS A 19 -0.53 -16.72 22.38
N THR A 20 -1.53 -16.36 23.21
CA THR A 20 -1.53 -16.44 24.70
C THR A 20 -2.66 -15.65 25.40
N VAL A 21 -3.92 -15.78 24.96
CA VAL A 21 -5.08 -15.42 25.83
C VAL A 21 -6.02 -16.61 26.00
N SER A 22 -6.25 -17.39 24.95
CA SER A 22 -7.06 -18.61 25.03
C SER A 22 -6.42 -19.69 25.93
N THR A 23 -5.09 -19.87 25.86
CA THR A 23 -4.38 -20.86 26.69
C THR A 23 -4.38 -20.48 28.17
N LYS A 24 -4.17 -19.18 28.49
CA LYS A 24 -4.17 -18.68 29.86
C LYS A 24 -5.55 -18.79 30.52
N ASN A 25 -6.63 -18.56 29.76
CA ASN A 25 -7.99 -18.74 30.25
C ASN A 25 -8.38 -20.22 30.42
N LYS A 26 -7.81 -21.14 29.62
CA LYS A 26 -7.99 -22.59 29.83
C LYS A 26 -7.27 -23.07 31.10
N GLU A 27 -6.02 -22.66 31.29
CA GLU A 27 -5.24 -23.00 32.50
C GLU A 27 -5.87 -22.42 33.77
N ILE A 28 -6.35 -21.17 33.75
CA ILE A 28 -7.05 -20.57 34.91
C ILE A 28 -8.38 -21.30 35.21
N LYS A 29 -9.06 -21.82 34.19
CA LYS A 29 -10.32 -22.57 34.37
C LYS A 29 -10.07 -23.97 34.94
N GLU A 30 -8.99 -24.64 34.53
CA GLU A 30 -8.58 -25.93 35.09
C GLU A 30 -8.07 -25.80 36.53
N ILE A 31 -7.33 -24.72 36.85
CA ILE A 31 -6.88 -24.43 38.23
C ILE A 31 -8.07 -24.13 39.14
N LYS A 32 -9.06 -23.33 38.68
CA LYS A 32 -10.30 -23.08 39.44
C LYS A 32 -11.15 -24.33 39.65
N LEU A 33 -11.19 -25.24 38.67
CA LEU A 33 -11.96 -26.48 38.79
C LEU A 33 -11.31 -27.47 39.76
N LYS A 34 -9.97 -27.52 39.80
CA LYS A 34 -9.21 -28.31 40.79
C LYS A 34 -9.35 -27.75 42.20
N SER A 35 -9.23 -26.43 42.39
CA SER A 35 -9.39 -25.81 43.71
C SER A 35 -10.80 -25.96 44.27
N MET A 36 -11.82 -25.97 43.40
CA MET A 36 -13.22 -26.13 43.81
C MET A 36 -13.56 -27.58 44.20
N ASN A 37 -12.91 -28.57 43.60
CA ASN A 37 -13.05 -29.98 44.01
C ASN A 37 -12.29 -30.32 45.29
N GLU A 38 -11.17 -29.64 45.56
CA GLU A 38 -10.38 -29.84 46.78
C GLU A 38 -11.05 -29.20 48.00
N PHE A 39 -11.87 -28.17 47.79
CA PHE A 39 -12.65 -27.50 48.85
C PHE A 39 -13.90 -28.28 49.28
N LEU A 40 -14.43 -29.19 48.45
CA LEU A 40 -15.62 -30.00 48.75
C LEU A 40 -15.34 -31.23 49.66
N LEU A 41 -14.10 -31.42 50.13
CA LEU A 41 -13.65 -32.64 50.81
C LEU A 41 -13.29 -32.48 52.31
N LYS A 42 -13.74 -31.40 52.99
CA LYS A 42 -13.59 -31.28 54.45
C LYS A 42 -14.91 -30.89 55.14
N PRO A 43 -15.37 -31.66 56.15
CA PRO A 43 -16.61 -31.38 56.86
C PRO A 43 -16.44 -30.35 57.99
N GLU A 44 -17.55 -29.65 58.23
CA GLU A 44 -17.99 -28.83 59.37
C GLU A 44 -17.07 -28.59 60.57
N SER A 45 -17.02 -27.33 61.04
CA SER A 45 -17.58 -26.90 62.35
C SER A 45 -17.01 -25.54 62.80
N GLY A 46 -17.84 -24.72 63.45
CA GLY A 46 -17.38 -23.68 64.40
C GLY A 46 -17.74 -22.24 64.05
N PHE A 47 -18.72 -21.70 64.77
CA PHE A 47 -19.30 -20.36 64.77
C PHE A 47 -18.59 -19.46 65.81
N ASP A 48 -18.33 -18.18 65.52
CA ASP A 48 -18.73 -17.07 66.41
C ASP A 48 -18.62 -15.68 65.72
N PRO A 49 -19.52 -14.71 66.01
CA PRO A 49 -19.78 -13.55 65.17
C PRO A 49 -19.33 -12.22 65.82
N ASP A 50 -18.76 -11.29 65.05
CA ASP A 50 -18.85 -9.84 65.34
C ASP A 50 -18.22 -9.03 64.18
N GLU A 51 -19.01 -8.75 63.14
CA GLU A 51 -18.91 -7.50 62.38
C GLU A 51 -20.15 -7.27 61.51
N LYS A 52 -20.77 -6.10 61.68
CA LYS A 52 -22.05 -5.70 61.05
C LYS A 52 -21.92 -5.61 59.52
N PRO A 53 -22.74 -6.32 58.73
CA PRO A 53 -22.83 -6.08 57.28
C PRO A 53 -23.84 -4.96 57.00
N ILE A 54 -23.41 -3.97 56.21
CA ILE A 54 -24.28 -2.94 55.65
C ILE A 54 -25.21 -3.58 54.62
N GLU A 55 -26.50 -3.45 54.90
CA GLU A 55 -27.66 -3.84 54.13
C GLU A 55 -27.67 -3.16 52.75
N TYR A 56 -27.49 -3.94 51.67
CA TYR A 56 -27.88 -3.51 50.31
C TYR A 56 -29.23 -4.16 49.98
N LYS A 57 -30.26 -3.32 49.88
CA LYS A 57 -31.60 -3.74 49.45
C LYS A 57 -31.60 -4.12 47.97
N ASP A 58 -32.21 -5.27 47.75
CA ASP A 58 -32.51 -5.91 46.48
C ASP A 58 -33.74 -5.26 45.82
N GLN A 59 -33.74 -5.10 44.50
CA GLN A 59 -34.94 -5.11 43.65
C GLN A 59 -34.56 -5.18 42.16
N THR A 60 -34.40 -6.42 41.71
CA THR A 60 -35.07 -6.97 40.52
C THR A 60 -35.54 -5.97 39.45
N ASN A 61 -34.90 -6.00 38.28
CA ASN A 61 -35.66 -6.01 37.04
C ASN A 61 -34.90 -6.69 35.90
N ILE A 62 -35.44 -7.82 35.48
CA ILE A 62 -35.07 -8.58 34.29
C ILE A 62 -35.33 -7.67 33.07
N LYS A 63 -34.27 -7.20 32.41
CA LYS A 63 -34.37 -6.65 31.05
C LYS A 63 -33.52 -7.49 30.10
N ASN A 64 -34.24 -8.20 29.24
CA ASN A 64 -33.80 -9.02 28.11
C ASN A 64 -32.51 -8.51 27.43
N PRO A 65 -31.47 -9.36 27.23
CA PRO A 65 -30.21 -8.96 26.60
C PRO A 65 -30.29 -8.62 25.10
N ASP A 66 -31.36 -9.05 24.41
CA ASP A 66 -31.34 -9.13 22.94
C ASP A 66 -31.65 -7.83 22.17
N LEU A 67 -32.17 -6.79 22.82
CA LEU A 67 -32.42 -5.49 22.16
C LEU A 67 -31.23 -4.51 22.20
N SER A 68 -30.18 -4.79 22.98
CA SER A 68 -29.04 -3.88 23.18
C SER A 68 -27.89 -4.12 22.20
N GLU A 69 -27.67 -5.36 21.79
CA GLU A 69 -26.57 -5.71 20.88
C GLU A 69 -26.84 -5.24 19.44
N ASN A 70 -28.08 -5.37 18.98
CA ASN A 70 -28.48 -4.90 17.66
C ASN A 70 -28.39 -3.37 17.56
N GLY A 71 -28.81 -2.65 18.60
CA GLY A 71 -28.67 -1.20 18.71
C GLY A 71 -27.22 -0.71 18.66
N ARG A 72 -26.27 -1.41 19.31
CA ARG A 72 -24.83 -1.09 19.23
C ARG A 72 -24.23 -1.41 17.87
N ARG A 73 -24.61 -2.53 17.23
CA ARG A 73 -24.17 -2.85 15.86
C ARG A 73 -24.69 -1.83 14.84
N ILE A 74 -25.94 -1.37 14.99
CA ILE A 74 -26.54 -0.34 14.14
C ILE A 74 -25.86 1.02 14.39
N ASN A 75 -25.61 1.41 15.64
CA ASN A 75 -24.92 2.66 15.96
C ASN A 75 -23.45 2.66 15.48
N MET A 76 -22.75 1.53 15.59
CA MET A 76 -21.39 1.38 15.08
C MET A 76 -21.35 1.38 13.55
N LYS A 77 -22.29 0.68 12.89
CA LYS A 77 -22.45 0.76 11.42
C LYS A 77 -22.80 2.17 10.96
N ASN A 78 -23.65 2.90 11.68
CA ASN A 78 -24.04 4.27 11.33
C ASN A 78 -22.91 5.28 11.59
N SER A 79 -22.12 5.10 12.66
CA SER A 79 -20.92 5.91 12.94
C SER A 79 -19.80 5.65 11.94
N PHE A 80 -19.59 4.39 11.55
CA PHE A 80 -18.63 4.03 10.50
C PHE A 80 -19.11 4.49 9.12
N SER A 81 -20.38 4.28 8.79
CA SER A 81 -21.01 4.72 7.52
C SER A 81 -21.01 6.24 7.36
N SER A 82 -21.33 7.00 8.41
CA SER A 82 -21.29 8.46 8.35
C SER A 82 -19.86 9.01 8.27
N LYS A 83 -18.88 8.36 8.91
CA LYS A 83 -17.45 8.66 8.71
C LYS A 83 -16.99 8.31 7.30
N PHE A 84 -17.43 7.18 6.75
CA PHE A 84 -17.15 6.77 5.37
C PHE A 84 -17.84 7.67 4.34
N ALA A 85 -19.04 8.17 4.62
CA ALA A 85 -19.75 9.12 3.76
C ALA A 85 -19.04 10.49 3.76
N LYS A 86 -18.59 10.97 4.93
CA LYS A 86 -17.75 12.18 5.03
C LYS A 86 -16.39 11.97 4.36
N PHE A 87 -15.77 10.81 4.53
CA PHE A 87 -14.53 10.42 3.85
C PHE A 87 -14.72 10.38 2.33
N ARG A 88 -15.84 9.84 1.83
CA ARG A 88 -16.20 9.82 0.41
C ARG A 88 -16.35 11.24 -0.14
N LEU A 89 -17.05 12.13 0.55
CA LEU A 89 -17.24 13.52 0.08
C LEU A 89 -15.96 14.35 0.11
N ILE A 90 -15.07 14.12 1.07
CA ILE A 90 -13.79 14.83 1.18
C ILE A 90 -12.77 14.33 0.13
N ILE A 91 -12.85 13.06 -0.27
CA ILE A 91 -11.87 12.43 -1.18
C ILE A 91 -12.34 12.39 -2.63
N PHE A 92 -13.65 12.27 -2.85
CA PHE A 92 -14.26 12.28 -4.17
C PHE A 92 -15.10 13.55 -4.32
N ASP A 93 -14.44 14.68 -4.60
CA ASP A 93 -15.12 15.78 -5.28
C ASP A 93 -15.39 15.30 -6.72
N PRO A 94 -16.65 14.96 -7.09
CA PRO A 94 -16.95 14.38 -8.39
C PRO A 94 -16.57 15.32 -9.55
N ASP A 95 -16.59 16.63 -9.31
CA ASP A 95 -16.19 17.65 -10.28
C ASP A 95 -14.69 17.59 -10.60
N VAL A 96 -13.85 17.23 -9.62
CA VAL A 96 -12.40 17.06 -9.83
C VAL A 96 -12.12 15.81 -10.67
N LEU A 97 -12.84 14.72 -10.38
CA LEU A 97 -12.70 13.44 -11.09
C LEU A 97 -13.32 13.42 -12.48
N LYS A 98 -14.27 14.32 -12.76
CA LYS A 98 -14.86 14.46 -14.09
C LYS A 98 -13.92 15.15 -15.08
N ASN A 99 -12.83 15.77 -14.61
CA ASN A 99 -11.83 16.35 -15.49
C ASN A 99 -11.10 15.26 -16.29
N PRO A 100 -11.15 15.28 -17.64
CA PRO A 100 -10.55 14.23 -18.47
C PRO A 100 -9.03 14.14 -18.28
N SER A 101 -8.36 15.24 -17.98
CA SER A 101 -6.92 15.27 -17.70
C SER A 101 -6.53 14.51 -16.43
N ILE A 102 -7.37 14.58 -15.39
CA ILE A 102 -7.15 13.83 -14.15
C ILE A 102 -7.46 12.35 -14.35
N GLN A 103 -8.50 12.01 -15.10
CA GLN A 103 -8.79 10.61 -15.43
C GLN A 103 -7.64 9.95 -16.20
N LEU A 104 -7.09 10.63 -17.21
CA LEU A 104 -5.91 10.14 -17.93
C LEU A 104 -4.71 9.96 -17.00
N LEU A 105 -4.45 10.92 -16.10
CA LEU A 105 -3.37 10.83 -15.13
C LEU A 105 -3.55 9.64 -14.18
N LEU A 106 -4.78 9.41 -13.69
CA LEU A 106 -5.13 8.25 -12.88
C LEU A 106 -4.80 6.95 -13.62
N THR A 107 -5.21 6.84 -14.88
CA THR A 107 -4.94 5.65 -15.72
C THR A 107 -3.46 5.44 -16.00
N VAL A 108 -2.70 6.51 -16.27
CA VAL A 108 -1.23 6.39 -16.42
C VAL A 108 -0.60 5.81 -15.17
N TYR A 109 -0.96 6.33 -13.99
CA TYR A 109 -0.40 5.86 -12.73
C TYR A 109 -0.90 4.48 -12.31
N LEU A 110 -2.11 4.06 -12.73
CA LEU A 110 -2.59 2.69 -12.58
C LEU A 110 -1.60 1.70 -13.19
N PHE A 111 -1.29 1.86 -14.47
CA PHE A 111 -0.39 0.96 -15.19
C PHE A 111 1.07 1.11 -14.76
N TRP A 112 1.49 2.32 -14.37
CA TRP A 112 2.82 2.57 -13.83
C TRP A 112 3.11 1.70 -12.59
N THR A 113 2.10 1.39 -11.76
CA THR A 113 2.32 0.55 -10.57
C THR A 113 2.85 -0.85 -10.90
N ALA A 114 2.65 -1.37 -12.12
CA ALA A 114 3.25 -2.63 -12.55
C ALA A 114 4.78 -2.59 -12.50
N GLY A 115 5.40 -1.45 -12.81
CA GLY A 115 6.86 -1.24 -12.72
C GLY A 115 7.42 -1.48 -11.33
N GLU A 116 6.63 -1.25 -10.29
CA GLU A 116 7.02 -1.50 -8.91
C GLU A 116 7.20 -3.00 -8.59
N CYS A 117 6.71 -3.92 -9.43
CA CYS A 117 7.00 -5.36 -9.29
C CYS A 117 8.48 -5.68 -9.42
N VAL A 118 9.25 -4.88 -10.17
CA VAL A 118 10.68 -5.11 -10.34
C VAL A 118 11.39 -5.19 -8.98
N LYS A 119 10.96 -4.40 -7.99
CA LYS A 119 11.56 -4.43 -6.64
C LYS A 119 11.44 -5.78 -5.93
N ILE A 120 10.42 -6.58 -6.27
CA ILE A 120 10.12 -7.85 -5.62
C ILE A 120 10.77 -9.00 -6.39
N TYR A 121 10.68 -8.97 -7.72
CA TYR A 121 11.05 -10.10 -8.58
C TYR A 121 12.46 -10.01 -9.18
N LEU A 122 13.14 -8.87 -9.08
CA LEU A 122 14.47 -8.68 -9.66
C LEU A 122 15.54 -9.53 -8.95
N ALA A 123 15.60 -9.53 -7.61
CA ALA A 123 16.56 -10.35 -6.88
C ALA A 123 16.38 -11.87 -7.15
N PRO A 124 15.15 -12.43 -7.10
CA PRO A 124 14.91 -13.81 -7.53
C PRO A 124 15.35 -14.09 -8.97
N LYS A 125 15.07 -13.18 -9.93
CA LYS A 125 15.49 -13.33 -11.33
C LYS A 125 17.02 -13.39 -11.49
N VAL A 126 17.75 -12.59 -10.74
CA VAL A 126 19.22 -12.61 -10.76
C VAL A 126 19.73 -13.99 -10.32
N VAL A 127 19.17 -14.54 -9.24
CA VAL A 127 19.54 -15.87 -8.73
C VAL A 127 19.17 -16.98 -9.71
N ASP A 128 18.01 -16.88 -10.34
CA ASP A 128 17.53 -17.82 -11.39
C ASP A 128 18.46 -17.86 -12.61
N THR A 129 19.18 -16.77 -12.89
CA THR A 129 20.15 -16.67 -13.98
C THR A 129 21.51 -17.31 -13.63
N GLY A 130 21.66 -17.89 -12.43
CA GLY A 130 22.88 -18.55 -11.97
C GLY A 130 23.84 -17.65 -11.18
N LEU A 131 23.43 -16.41 -10.85
CA LEU A 131 24.22 -15.49 -10.00
C LEU A 131 23.98 -15.78 -8.51
N THR A 132 24.91 -15.33 -7.68
CA THR A 132 24.82 -15.53 -6.23
C THR A 132 23.73 -14.67 -5.60
N ARG A 133 23.17 -15.13 -4.48
CA ARG A 133 22.19 -14.35 -3.69
C ARG A 133 22.78 -13.02 -3.20
N GLU A 134 24.07 -12.99 -2.89
CA GLU A 134 24.79 -11.79 -2.48
C GLU A 134 24.83 -10.74 -3.59
N GLN A 135 25.10 -11.16 -4.83
CA GLN A 135 25.03 -10.30 -6.01
C GLN A 135 23.61 -9.75 -6.23
N GLY A 136 22.58 -10.58 -6.06
CA GLY A 136 21.19 -10.13 -6.11
C GLY A 136 20.88 -9.05 -5.06
N ALA A 137 21.32 -9.25 -3.82
CA ALA A 137 21.15 -8.25 -2.75
C ALA A 137 21.92 -6.95 -3.01
N LEU A 138 23.13 -7.04 -3.58
CA LEU A 138 23.93 -5.88 -3.97
C LEU A 138 23.21 -5.06 -5.05
N ILE A 139 22.66 -5.72 -6.06
CA ILE A 139 21.90 -5.08 -7.14
C ILE A 139 20.70 -4.31 -6.57
N MET A 140 19.96 -4.88 -5.62
CA MET A 140 18.83 -4.19 -4.98
C MET A 140 19.29 -3.00 -4.13
N SER A 141 20.45 -3.09 -3.50
CA SER A 141 21.04 -2.00 -2.74
C SER A 141 21.44 -0.84 -3.65
N ILE A 142 22.07 -1.13 -4.78
CA ILE A 142 22.42 -0.16 -5.83
C ILE A 142 21.15 0.48 -6.39
N TYR A 143 20.13 -0.31 -6.71
CA TYR A 143 18.82 0.19 -7.17
C TYR A 143 18.25 1.23 -6.21
N GLY A 144 18.25 0.93 -4.90
CA GLY A 144 17.75 1.83 -3.87
C GLY A 144 18.55 3.13 -3.78
N ALA A 145 19.88 3.05 -3.78
CA ALA A 145 20.77 4.20 -3.70
C ALA A 145 20.61 5.12 -4.93
N VAL A 146 20.65 4.55 -6.14
CA VAL A 146 20.50 5.31 -7.39
C VAL A 146 19.11 5.93 -7.50
N MET A 147 18.07 5.22 -7.10
CA MET A 147 16.70 5.75 -7.08
C MET A 147 16.57 6.96 -6.15
N ALA A 148 17.24 6.94 -4.98
CA ALA A 148 17.24 8.07 -4.06
C ALA A 148 17.98 9.28 -4.64
N LEU A 149 19.17 9.08 -5.22
CA LEU A 149 19.92 10.14 -5.89
C LEU A 149 19.13 10.77 -7.04
N SER A 150 18.45 9.94 -7.82
CA SER A 150 17.68 10.39 -8.99
C SER A 150 16.49 11.27 -8.60
N GLN A 151 15.87 11.03 -7.44
CA GLN A 151 14.81 11.89 -6.91
C GLN A 151 15.30 13.29 -6.52
N ILE A 152 16.55 13.41 -6.05
CA ILE A 152 17.15 14.71 -5.74
C ILE A 152 17.45 15.44 -7.05
N VAL A 153 18.05 14.74 -8.01
CA VAL A 153 18.40 15.30 -9.33
C VAL A 153 17.17 15.82 -10.07
N VAL A 154 16.07 15.08 -10.11
CA VAL A 154 14.84 15.53 -10.80
C VAL A 154 14.21 16.74 -10.11
N GLY A 155 14.33 16.87 -8.78
CA GLY A 155 13.87 18.05 -8.06
C GLY A 155 14.64 19.30 -8.51
N ILE A 156 15.98 19.22 -8.49
CA ILE A 156 16.85 20.30 -8.96
C ILE A 156 16.60 20.59 -10.45
N MET A 157 16.43 19.56 -11.27
CA MET A 157 16.17 19.73 -12.70
C MET A 157 14.82 20.39 -12.98
N ALA A 158 13.79 20.06 -12.20
CA ALA A 158 12.47 20.66 -12.35
C ALA A 158 12.51 22.17 -12.04
N ASP A 159 13.30 22.57 -11.05
CA ASP A 159 13.44 23.98 -10.67
C ASP A 159 14.33 24.76 -11.65
N LEU A 160 15.41 24.16 -12.15
CA LEU A 160 16.40 24.87 -12.97
C LEU A 160 16.04 24.92 -14.47
N PHE A 161 15.62 23.78 -15.05
CA PHE A 161 15.54 23.67 -16.51
C PHE A 161 14.16 24.02 -17.10
N HIS A 162 13.16 24.34 -16.27
CA HIS A 162 11.79 24.66 -16.71
C HIS A 162 11.22 23.67 -17.75
N ILE A 163 11.68 22.42 -17.72
CA ILE A 163 11.29 21.41 -18.70
C ILE A 163 9.83 21.04 -18.42
N PRO A 164 8.98 20.94 -19.46
CA PRO A 164 7.61 20.50 -19.26
C PRO A 164 7.57 19.09 -18.65
N THR A 165 7.04 19.00 -17.44
CA THR A 165 6.91 17.81 -16.59
C THR A 165 6.35 16.59 -17.33
N SER A 166 5.47 16.81 -18.31
CA SER A 166 4.84 15.74 -19.08
C SER A 166 5.77 15.05 -20.06
N TYR A 167 6.75 15.76 -20.64
CA TYR A 167 7.78 15.15 -21.48
C TYR A 167 8.79 14.37 -20.64
N LEU A 168 9.12 14.87 -19.45
CA LEU A 168 9.93 14.13 -18.47
C LEU A 168 9.24 12.84 -18.03
N LEU A 169 7.93 12.87 -17.79
CA LEU A 169 7.17 11.67 -17.45
C LEU A 169 7.19 10.66 -18.61
N MET A 170 6.90 11.10 -19.84
CA MET A 170 6.88 10.22 -21.01
C MET A 170 8.23 9.56 -21.27
N SER A 171 9.32 10.33 -21.27
CA SER A 171 10.68 9.80 -21.48
C SER A 171 11.07 8.82 -20.37
N SER A 172 10.70 9.12 -19.11
CA SER A 172 10.96 8.22 -17.98
C SER A 172 10.17 6.92 -18.08
N LEU A 173 8.89 6.97 -18.48
CA LEU A 173 8.05 5.77 -18.69
C LEU A 173 8.58 4.90 -19.83
N LEU A 174 8.99 5.52 -20.94
CA LEU A 174 9.58 4.82 -22.07
C LEU A 174 10.90 4.14 -21.69
N GLY A 175 11.77 4.87 -20.98
CA GLY A 175 13.03 4.32 -20.46
C GLY A 175 12.80 3.13 -19.54
N MET A 176 11.88 3.26 -18.56
CA MET A 176 11.54 2.16 -17.68
C MET A 176 11.03 0.93 -18.45
N SER A 177 10.14 1.13 -19.44
CA SER A 177 9.60 0.04 -20.27
C SER A 177 10.68 -0.65 -21.11
N ALA A 178 11.64 0.11 -21.64
CA ALA A 178 12.73 -0.45 -22.44
C ALA A 178 13.69 -1.25 -21.55
N PHE A 179 14.15 -0.66 -20.45
CA PHE A 179 15.09 -1.33 -19.54
C PHE A 179 14.47 -2.53 -18.83
N SER A 180 13.15 -2.52 -18.58
CA SER A 180 12.47 -3.70 -18.03
C SER A 180 12.44 -4.88 -19.00
N LEU A 181 12.39 -4.64 -20.33
CA LEU A 181 12.55 -5.71 -21.33
C LEU A 181 13.99 -6.22 -21.39
N VAL A 182 14.97 -5.31 -21.27
CA VAL A 182 16.39 -5.68 -21.32
C VAL A 182 16.75 -6.62 -20.16
N PHE A 183 16.09 -6.54 -19.00
CA PHE A 183 16.31 -7.48 -17.89
C PHE A 183 16.08 -8.95 -18.27
N THR A 184 15.15 -9.24 -19.18
CA THR A 184 14.89 -10.60 -19.66
C THR A 184 16.05 -11.18 -20.47
N PHE A 185 16.86 -10.32 -21.10
CA PHE A 185 18.02 -10.71 -21.91
C PHE A 185 19.36 -10.63 -21.15
N CYS A 186 19.36 -10.13 -19.91
CA CYS A 186 20.59 -9.99 -19.13
C CYS A 186 21.05 -11.34 -18.58
N GLN A 187 22.27 -11.75 -18.93
CA GLN A 187 22.88 -12.97 -18.38
C GLN A 187 24.12 -12.71 -17.51
N SER A 188 24.68 -11.50 -17.57
CA SER A 188 25.92 -11.15 -16.86
C SER A 188 25.66 -10.14 -15.74
N PHE A 189 26.41 -10.25 -14.64
CA PHE A 189 26.31 -9.34 -13.50
C PHE A 189 26.48 -7.86 -13.89
N SER A 190 27.49 -7.55 -14.69
CA SER A 190 27.75 -6.17 -15.14
C SER A 190 26.59 -5.59 -15.95
N LEU A 191 25.92 -6.42 -16.77
CA LEU A 191 24.75 -6.00 -17.53
C LEU A 191 23.56 -5.72 -16.61
N PHE A 192 23.32 -6.57 -15.61
CA PHE A 192 22.29 -6.33 -14.60
C PHE A 192 22.53 -5.02 -13.86
N VAL A 193 23.75 -4.75 -13.42
CA VAL A 193 24.09 -3.51 -12.69
C VAL A 193 23.84 -2.28 -13.56
N ALA A 194 24.32 -2.28 -14.81
CA ALA A 194 24.11 -1.17 -15.74
C ALA A 194 22.62 -0.92 -16.01
N CYS A 195 21.86 -1.98 -16.32
CA CYS A 195 20.43 -1.89 -16.59
C CYS A 195 19.64 -1.44 -15.35
N VAL A 196 20.00 -1.90 -14.16
CA VAL A 196 19.39 -1.48 -12.90
C VAL A 196 19.63 -0.02 -12.61
N CYS A 197 20.83 0.50 -12.85
CA CYS A 197 21.11 1.92 -12.65
C CYS A 197 20.22 2.77 -13.57
N LEU A 198 20.14 2.43 -14.85
CA LEU A 198 19.32 3.16 -15.82
C LEU A 198 17.83 3.07 -15.48
N PHE A 199 17.33 1.88 -15.15
CA PHE A 199 15.96 1.69 -14.71
C PHE A 199 15.65 2.49 -13.44
N ALA A 200 16.54 2.47 -12.44
CA ALA A 200 16.40 3.22 -11.20
C ALA A 200 16.36 4.74 -11.41
N ILE A 201 17.14 5.26 -12.37
CA ILE A 201 17.13 6.69 -12.73
C ILE A 201 15.77 7.10 -13.29
N CYS A 202 15.31 6.42 -14.34
CA CYS A 202 14.01 6.68 -14.95
C CYS A 202 12.88 6.54 -13.92
N HIS A 203 12.96 5.50 -13.09
CA HIS A 203 11.98 5.25 -12.05
C HIS A 203 11.97 6.33 -10.97
N GLY A 204 13.13 6.76 -10.50
CA GLY A 204 13.28 7.84 -9.53
C GLY A 204 12.67 9.16 -10.01
N PHE A 205 12.67 9.42 -11.31
CA PHE A 205 12.07 10.62 -11.88
C PHE A 205 10.54 10.59 -11.81
N THR A 206 9.92 9.44 -12.09
CA THR A 206 8.44 9.34 -12.17
C THR A 206 7.70 9.61 -10.85
N PHE A 207 8.34 9.36 -9.69
CA PHE A 207 7.76 9.57 -8.37
C PHE A 207 7.41 11.03 -8.06
N PRO A 208 8.37 11.97 -8.05
CA PRO A 208 8.09 13.38 -7.75
C PRO A 208 7.25 14.05 -8.83
N LEU A 209 7.40 13.65 -10.11
CA LEU A 209 6.61 14.18 -11.22
C LEU A 209 5.10 13.99 -11.02
N ARG A 210 4.67 12.99 -10.25
CA ARG A 210 3.26 12.78 -9.89
C ARG A 210 2.64 13.98 -9.22
N ILE A 211 3.27 14.48 -8.17
CA ILE A 211 2.72 15.58 -7.37
C ILE A 211 2.75 16.86 -8.22
N VAL A 212 3.84 17.07 -8.97
CA VAL A 212 3.99 18.20 -9.88
C VAL A 212 2.87 18.18 -10.94
N LEU A 213 2.62 17.06 -11.60
CA LEU A 213 1.57 16.95 -12.63
C LEU A 213 0.16 17.19 -12.08
N VAL A 214 -0.17 16.64 -10.90
CA VAL A 214 -1.46 16.90 -10.26
C VAL A 214 -1.60 18.40 -9.96
N SER A 215 -0.53 19.03 -9.44
CA SER A 215 -0.53 20.46 -9.12
C SER A 215 -0.66 21.35 -10.37
N SER A 216 -0.08 20.94 -11.50
CA SER A 216 -0.19 21.68 -12.77
C SER A 216 -1.58 21.57 -13.40
N ILE A 217 -2.33 20.49 -13.15
CA ILE A 217 -3.65 20.28 -13.76
C ILE A 217 -4.78 20.93 -12.96
N LEU A 218 -4.72 20.87 -11.63
CA LEU A 218 -5.77 21.33 -10.72
C LEU A 218 -5.43 22.63 -9.97
N GLY A 219 -4.19 23.09 -10.06
CA GLY A 219 -3.65 24.16 -9.25
C GLY A 219 -3.30 23.68 -7.83
N VAL A 220 -2.37 24.41 -7.20
CA VAL A 220 -1.83 24.09 -5.87
C VAL A 220 -2.93 24.04 -4.79
N LYS A 221 -3.96 24.89 -4.91
CA LYS A 221 -5.10 24.96 -3.96
C LYS A 221 -5.93 23.67 -3.90
N ASN A 222 -6.03 22.94 -5.02
CA ASN A 222 -6.81 21.72 -5.14
C ASN A 222 -5.94 20.46 -5.25
N LEU A 223 -4.65 20.55 -4.95
CA LEU A 223 -3.70 19.45 -5.04
C LEU A 223 -4.16 18.23 -4.22
N THR A 224 -4.56 18.44 -2.96
CA THR A 224 -5.03 17.37 -2.08
C THR A 224 -6.30 16.69 -2.61
N LYS A 225 -7.20 17.45 -3.25
CA LYS A 225 -8.44 16.93 -3.84
C LYS A 225 -8.19 15.99 -5.02
N GLY A 226 -7.15 16.26 -5.82
CA GLY A 226 -6.74 15.38 -6.93
C GLY A 226 -5.80 14.25 -6.53
N TYR A 227 -4.92 14.49 -5.56
CA TYR A 227 -3.90 13.52 -5.15
C TYR A 227 -4.48 12.38 -4.30
N SER A 228 -5.50 12.65 -3.50
CA SER A 228 -6.17 11.65 -2.65
C SER A 228 -6.79 10.50 -3.46
N PRO A 229 -7.65 10.74 -4.48
CA PRO A 229 -8.20 9.65 -5.29
C PRO A 229 -7.10 8.91 -6.08
N LEU A 230 -6.06 9.62 -6.53
CA LEU A 230 -4.90 9.00 -7.17
C LEU A 230 -4.18 8.02 -6.22
N CYS A 231 -4.00 8.38 -4.94
CA CYS A 231 -3.41 7.49 -3.94
C CYS A 231 -4.29 6.26 -3.65
N LEU A 232 -5.61 6.45 -3.52
CA LEU A 232 -6.54 5.33 -3.34
C LEU A 232 -6.46 4.34 -4.50
N LEU A 233 -6.44 4.88 -5.71
CA LEU A 233 -6.40 4.09 -6.92
C LEU A 233 -5.09 3.30 -7.03
N ILE A 234 -3.95 3.92 -6.71
CA ILE A 234 -2.64 3.25 -6.64
C ILE A 234 -2.63 2.14 -5.58
N GLY A 235 -3.23 2.38 -4.42
CA GLY A 235 -3.37 1.35 -3.38
C GLY A 235 -4.12 0.12 -3.91
N PHE A 236 -5.22 0.35 -4.63
CA PHE A 236 -5.98 -0.73 -5.27
C PHE A 236 -5.17 -1.44 -6.36
N SER A 237 -4.40 -0.70 -7.16
CA SER A 237 -3.52 -1.30 -8.16
C SER A 237 -2.48 -2.20 -7.53
N TYR A 238 -1.91 -1.84 -6.37
CA TYR A 238 -0.93 -2.69 -5.71
C TYR A 238 -1.52 -4.03 -5.27
N LEU A 239 -2.78 -4.06 -4.83
CA LEU A 239 -3.47 -5.32 -4.53
C LEU A 239 -3.63 -6.16 -5.79
N ILE A 240 -4.20 -5.58 -6.86
CA ILE A 240 -4.41 -6.28 -8.14
C ILE A 240 -3.08 -6.81 -8.68
N LYS A 241 -2.06 -5.95 -8.69
CA LYS A 241 -0.74 -6.27 -9.21
C LYS A 241 -0.12 -7.48 -8.50
N THR A 242 -0.22 -7.57 -7.18
CA THR A 242 0.31 -8.72 -6.43
C THR A 242 -0.46 -10.00 -6.78
N ILE A 243 -1.79 -9.94 -6.94
CA ILE A 243 -2.59 -11.10 -7.36
C ILE A 243 -2.21 -11.55 -8.77
N ILE A 244 -2.12 -10.61 -9.72
CA ILE A 244 -1.73 -10.90 -11.11
C ILE A 244 -0.31 -11.48 -11.15
N ALA A 245 0.64 -10.87 -10.45
CA ALA A 245 2.03 -11.33 -10.44
C ALA A 245 2.19 -12.72 -9.82
N GLY A 246 1.42 -13.02 -8.75
CA GLY A 246 1.36 -14.35 -8.17
C GLY A 246 0.83 -15.38 -9.17
N TYR A 247 -0.33 -15.11 -9.78
CA TYR A 247 -0.93 -15.99 -10.78
C TYR A 247 -0.02 -16.21 -12.00
N LEU A 248 0.64 -15.15 -12.48
CA LEU A 248 1.52 -15.21 -13.63
C LEU A 248 2.77 -16.05 -13.35
N PHE A 249 3.31 -15.95 -12.14
CA PHE A 249 4.42 -16.81 -11.70
C PHE A 249 4.00 -18.28 -11.63
N GLU A 250 2.83 -18.57 -11.06
CA GLU A 250 2.31 -19.94 -10.95
C GLU A 250 2.08 -20.58 -12.33
N ALA A 251 1.50 -19.83 -13.27
CA ALA A 251 1.16 -20.34 -14.60
C ALA A 251 2.39 -20.57 -15.50
N THR A 252 3.41 -19.72 -15.40
CA THR A 252 4.57 -19.76 -16.33
C THR A 252 5.81 -20.40 -15.72
N GLN A 253 5.89 -20.49 -14.39
CA GLN A 253 7.07 -20.94 -13.64
C GLN A 253 8.36 -20.19 -14.06
N SER A 254 8.23 -19.01 -14.66
CA SER A 254 9.32 -18.26 -15.28
C SER A 254 9.23 -16.79 -14.91
N PHE A 255 10.32 -16.22 -14.41
CA PHE A 255 10.36 -14.80 -14.05
C PHE A 255 10.25 -13.88 -15.28
N ASP A 256 10.65 -14.35 -16.46
CA ASP A 256 10.63 -13.56 -17.70
C ASP A 256 9.23 -13.12 -18.12
N ALA A 257 8.22 -13.97 -17.90
CA ALA A 257 6.83 -13.62 -18.17
C ALA A 257 6.38 -12.41 -17.36
N ILE A 258 6.84 -12.29 -16.11
CA ILE A 258 6.55 -11.15 -15.24
C ILE A 258 7.21 -9.88 -15.81
N PHE A 259 8.45 -9.96 -16.27
CA PHE A 259 9.14 -8.81 -16.88
C PHE A 259 8.49 -8.37 -18.20
N TYR A 260 7.96 -9.30 -19.00
CA TYR A 260 7.15 -8.94 -20.18
C TYR A 260 5.85 -8.24 -19.79
N PHE A 261 5.13 -8.73 -18.78
CA PHE A 261 3.92 -8.07 -18.27
C PHE A 261 4.21 -6.66 -17.73
N ILE A 262 5.29 -6.50 -16.97
CA ILE A 262 5.73 -5.21 -16.45
C ILE A 262 6.01 -4.26 -17.61
N SER A 263 6.81 -4.69 -18.58
CA SER A 263 7.19 -3.88 -19.73
C SER A 263 5.99 -3.48 -20.58
N GLY A 264 5.09 -4.41 -20.88
CA GLY A 264 3.86 -4.12 -21.62
C GLY A 264 2.96 -3.12 -20.90
N SER A 265 2.81 -3.25 -19.58
CA SER A 265 2.04 -2.32 -18.77
C SER A 265 2.64 -0.91 -18.76
N LEU A 266 3.97 -0.80 -18.65
CA LEU A 266 4.68 0.48 -18.71
C LEU A 266 4.61 1.12 -20.10
N PHE A 267 4.65 0.32 -21.17
CA PHE A 267 4.48 0.80 -22.53
C PHE A 267 3.08 1.38 -22.75
N ILE A 268 2.03 0.69 -22.26
CA ILE A 268 0.65 1.19 -22.27
C ILE A 268 0.56 2.52 -21.49
N SER A 269 1.18 2.59 -20.30
CA SER A 269 1.26 3.83 -19.52
C SER A 269 1.91 4.97 -20.31
N CYS A 270 3.00 4.69 -21.05
CA CYS A 270 3.67 5.65 -21.92
C CYS A 270 2.75 6.17 -23.03
N ILE A 271 2.02 5.27 -23.73
CA ILE A 271 1.07 5.65 -24.79
C ILE A 271 -0.02 6.57 -24.23
N ILE A 272 -0.59 6.24 -23.08
CA ILE A 272 -1.63 7.06 -22.44
C ILE A 272 -1.07 8.43 -22.02
N SER A 273 0.19 8.49 -21.59
CA SER A 273 0.87 9.74 -21.24
C SER A 273 1.02 10.70 -22.43
N ILE A 274 1.07 10.20 -23.67
CA ILE A 274 1.05 11.06 -24.88
C ILE A 274 -0.28 11.83 -24.97
N GLY A 275 -1.39 11.18 -24.60
CA GLY A 275 -2.70 11.84 -24.52
C GLY A 275 -2.72 13.01 -23.54
N ILE A 276 -2.00 12.89 -22.41
CA ILE A 276 -1.86 13.98 -21.43
C ILE A 276 -1.09 15.16 -22.04
N ILE A 277 0.00 14.90 -22.77
CA ILE A 277 0.78 15.95 -23.46
C ILE A 277 -0.10 16.70 -24.46
N TYR A 278 -0.88 15.97 -25.26
CA TYR A 278 -1.80 16.56 -26.23
C TYR A 278 -2.83 17.48 -25.57
N MET A 279 -3.45 17.02 -24.47
CA MET A 279 -4.44 17.79 -23.71
C MET A 279 -3.85 19.04 -23.04
N GLN A 280 -2.64 18.92 -22.47
CA GLN A 280 -1.97 20.07 -21.86
C GLN A 280 -1.53 21.11 -22.90
N ARG A 281 -1.10 20.66 -24.08
CA ARG A 281 -0.76 21.56 -25.19
C ARG A 281 -1.98 22.35 -25.64
N LYS A 282 -3.16 21.71 -25.77
CA LYS A 282 -4.42 22.40 -26.06
C LYS A 282 -4.79 23.45 -25.02
N ARG A 283 -4.64 23.14 -23.73
CA ARG A 283 -4.93 24.08 -22.64
C ARG A 283 -4.07 25.36 -22.73
N LYS A 284 -2.77 25.23 -22.99
CA LYS A 284 -1.85 26.37 -23.16
C LYS A 284 -2.15 27.27 -24.36
N PHE A 285 -2.93 26.81 -25.33
CA PHE A 285 -3.36 27.63 -26.47
C PHE A 285 -4.71 28.33 -26.25
N CYS A 286 -5.44 27.98 -25.18
CA CYS A 286 -6.74 28.58 -24.84
C CYS A 286 -6.66 29.64 -23.72
N GLU A 287 -5.53 29.72 -23.02
CA GLU A 287 -5.22 30.76 -22.02
C GLU A 287 -4.40 31.88 -22.67
#